data_AF-A0A7C7D4U4-F1
#
_entry.id   AF-A0A7C7D4U4-F1
#
_cell.length_a   1.000
_cell.length_b   1.000
_cell.length_c   1.000
_cell.angle_alpha   90.00
_cell.angle_beta   90.00
_cell.angle_gamma   90.00
#
_symmetry.space_group_name_H-M   'P 1'
#
loop_
_entity.id
_entity.type
_entity.pdbx_description
1 polymer ?
#
loop_
_entity_poly.entity_id
_entity_poly.type
_entity_poly.pdbx_seq_one_letter_code
_entity_poly.pdbx_strand_id
1 'polypeptide(L)'
;FRASPRHADVMIVAGTCTRKMAPLLRMIYDQMPEPKWVIAMGSCASAGGPFADSYSMLTGVDKVVPVDVYIPGCPPRPESLVYGLLQLQHKVNHPDKVRLLKHGK
;
A
#
# COMPACT_ATOMS: atom_id res chain seq x y z
N PHE A 1 1.65 -12.15 -10.25
CA PHE A 1 2.57 -11.77 -9.18
C PHE A 1 3.99 -12.17 -9.55
N ARG A 2 4.98 -11.33 -9.24
CA ARG A 2 6.42 -11.63 -9.43
C ARG A 2 7.07 -11.74 -8.05
N ALA A 3 7.96 -12.73 -7.88
CA ALA A 3 8.63 -12.97 -6.61
C ALA A 3 9.81 -12.01 -6.36
N SER A 4 10.48 -11.55 -7.43
CA SER A 4 11.59 -10.61 -7.33
C SER A 4 11.05 -9.17 -7.37
N PRO A 5 11.39 -8.32 -6.39
CA PRO A 5 11.01 -6.90 -6.41
C PRO A 5 11.69 -6.14 -7.55
N ARG A 6 12.83 -6.63 -8.06
CA ARG A 6 13.54 -5.99 -9.18
C ARG A 6 12.80 -6.09 -10.52
N HIS A 7 11.83 -6.99 -10.62
CA HIS A 7 10.99 -7.18 -11.81
C HIS A 7 9.51 -6.86 -11.52
N ALA A 8 9.26 -6.04 -10.51
CA ALA A 8 7.91 -5.66 -10.10
C ALA A 8 7.79 -4.14 -10.04
N ASP A 9 6.71 -3.62 -10.61
CA ASP A 9 6.42 -2.18 -10.65
C ASP A 9 5.42 -1.78 -9.55
N VAL A 10 4.65 -2.76 -9.02
CA VAL A 10 3.63 -2.54 -7.99
C VAL A 10 3.90 -3.41 -6.79
N MET A 11 3.95 -2.80 -5.60
CA MET A 11 4.02 -3.49 -4.32
C MET A 11 2.67 -3.42 -3.61
N ILE A 12 2.06 -4.58 -3.36
CA ILE A 12 0.81 -4.69 -2.60
C ILE A 12 1.14 -5.13 -1.19
N VAL A 13 0.83 -4.29 -0.20
CA VAL A 13 0.99 -4.62 1.22
C VAL A 13 -0.34 -5.13 1.75
N ALA A 14 -0.47 -6.46 1.76
CA ALA A 14 -1.69 -7.16 2.14
C ALA A 14 -1.65 -7.58 3.62
N GLY A 15 -2.24 -6.75 4.49
CA GLY A 15 -2.39 -7.06 5.91
C GLY A 15 -1.49 -6.25 6.84
N THR A 16 -1.32 -6.76 8.05
CA THR A 16 -0.63 -6.02 9.12
C THR A 16 0.89 -6.00 8.92
N CYS A 17 1.51 -4.88 9.28
CA CYS A 17 2.96 -4.75 9.29
C CYS A 17 3.46 -4.61 10.73
N THR A 18 4.35 -5.51 11.13
CA THR A 18 5.02 -5.41 12.42
C THR A 18 6.21 -4.44 12.33
N ARG A 19 6.58 -3.85 13.47
CA ARG A 19 7.78 -3.01 13.62
C ARG A 19 9.06 -3.75 13.24
N LYS A 20 9.11 -5.07 13.45
CA LYS A 20 10.22 -5.91 13.00
C LYS A 20 10.28 -6.04 11.48
N MET A 21 9.13 -6.09 10.81
CA MET A 21 9.05 -6.19 9.34
C MET A 21 9.27 -4.83 8.64
N ALA A 22 9.06 -3.72 9.33
CA ALA A 22 9.21 -2.36 8.81
C ALA A 22 10.52 -2.11 8.02
N PRO A 23 11.73 -2.39 8.56
CA PRO A 23 12.96 -2.17 7.80
C PRO A 23 13.05 -3.07 6.55
N LEU A 24 12.55 -4.31 6.60
CA LEU A 24 12.55 -5.20 5.44
C LEU A 24 11.64 -4.69 4.34
N LEU A 25 10.45 -4.19 4.71
CA LEU A 25 9.52 -3.61 3.76
C LEU A 25 10.14 -2.39 3.06
N ARG A 26 10.87 -1.55 3.81
CA ARG A 26 11.60 -0.43 3.22
C ARG A 26 12.68 -0.89 2.23
N MET A 27 13.49 -1.88 2.61
CA MET A 27 14.53 -2.43 1.73
C MET A 27 13.95 -2.99 0.43
N ILE A 28 12.81 -3.69 0.49
CA ILE A 28 12.14 -4.23 -0.70
C ILE A 28 11.70 -3.10 -1.62
N TYR A 29 11.10 -2.04 -1.07
CA TYR A 29 10.69 -0.88 -1.83
C TYR A 29 11.86 -0.13 -2.48
N ASP A 30 12.98 -0.01 -1.77
CA ASP A 30 14.18 0.65 -2.31
C ASP A 30 14.84 -0.16 -3.44
N GLN A 31 14.65 -1.49 -3.48
CA GLN A 31 15.16 -2.37 -4.54
C GLN A 31 14.29 -2.42 -5.82
N MET A 32 13.09 -1.86 -5.78
CA MET A 32 12.21 -1.79 -6.96
C MET A 32 12.67 -0.70 -7.93
N PRO A 33 12.67 -0.95 -9.26
CA PRO A 33 12.98 0.05 -10.27
C PRO A 33 11.91 1.15 -10.32
N GLU A 34 12.29 2.34 -10.78
CA GLU A 34 11.35 3.42 -11.10
C GLU A 34 10.82 3.22 -12.53
N PRO A 35 9.51 3.36 -12.81
CA PRO A 35 8.42 3.83 -11.95
C PRO A 35 7.82 2.76 -11.03
N LYS A 36 7.57 3.10 -9.76
CA LYS A 36 7.00 2.17 -8.77
C LYS A 36 5.81 2.74 -8.00
N TRP A 37 4.89 1.85 -7.63
CA TRP A 37 3.68 2.19 -6.88
C TRP A 37 3.42 1.25 -5.70
N VAL A 38 2.82 1.79 -4.64
CA VAL A 38 2.47 1.02 -3.43
C VAL A 38 0.97 1.06 -3.16
N ILE A 39 0.39 -0.11 -2.99
CA ILE A 39 -1.01 -0.28 -2.59
C ILE A 39 -1.07 -0.81 -1.15
N ALA A 40 -1.77 -0.11 -0.27
CA ALA A 40 -2.12 -0.61 1.06
C ALA A 40 -3.46 -1.36 0.98
N MET A 41 -3.43 -2.67 1.23
CA MET A 41 -4.61 -3.52 1.18
C MET A 41 -5.08 -3.87 2.60
N GLY A 42 -6.26 -3.34 2.94
CA GLY A 42 -6.95 -3.59 4.19
C GLY A 42 -6.62 -2.58 5.30
N SER A 43 -7.49 -2.55 6.32
CA SER A 43 -7.40 -1.62 7.46
C SER A 43 -6.09 -1.76 8.23
N CYS A 44 -5.56 -2.98 8.31
CA CYS A 44 -4.28 -3.28 8.95
C CYS A 44 -3.10 -2.56 8.28
N ALA A 45 -3.06 -2.53 6.93
CA ALA A 45 -2.00 -1.85 6.19
C ALA A 45 -2.16 -0.33 6.22
N SER A 46 -3.41 0.16 6.18
CA SER A 46 -3.69 1.61 6.17
C SER A 46 -3.45 2.27 7.52
N ALA A 47 -3.98 1.69 8.61
CA ALA A 47 -4.03 2.34 9.93
C ALA A 47 -3.70 1.41 11.11
N GLY A 48 -3.17 0.20 10.86
CA GLY A 48 -2.94 -0.82 11.90
C GLY A 48 -4.18 -1.66 12.23
N GLY A 49 -5.37 -1.23 11.80
CA GLY A 49 -6.62 -1.99 11.91
C GLY A 49 -6.97 -2.32 13.37
N PRO A 50 -7.51 -3.52 13.67
CA PRO A 50 -7.86 -3.91 15.04
C PRO A 50 -6.65 -4.04 15.97
N PHE A 51 -5.43 -4.01 15.44
CA PHE A 51 -4.19 -4.13 16.21
C PHE A 51 -3.44 -2.80 16.34
N ALA A 52 -4.09 -1.66 16.07
CA ALA A 52 -3.46 -0.34 16.09
C ALA A 52 -2.83 0.00 17.46
N ASP A 53 -3.44 -0.44 18.55
CA ASP A 53 -2.96 -0.19 19.93
C ASP A 53 -1.90 -1.18 20.42
N SER A 54 -1.57 -2.19 19.62
CA SER A 54 -0.57 -3.16 20.03
C SER A 54 0.84 -2.55 19.98
N TYR A 55 1.68 -2.93 20.96
CA TYR A 55 3.13 -2.93 20.74
C TYR A 55 3.42 -3.86 19.53
N SER A 56 4.61 -4.08 19.02
CA SER A 56 4.84 -4.95 17.83
C SER A 56 4.22 -4.49 16.50
N MET A 57 3.00 -3.95 16.39
CA MET A 57 2.42 -3.51 15.11
C MET A 57 2.74 -2.05 14.77
N LEU A 58 2.67 -1.73 13.49
CA LEU A 58 2.69 -0.35 13.00
C LEU A 58 1.26 0.15 12.85
N THR A 59 1.04 1.43 13.20
CA THR A 59 -0.23 2.14 12.97
C THR A 59 -0.51 2.44 11.50
N GLY A 60 0.22 1.84 10.56
CA GLY A 60 0.12 2.11 9.13
C GLY A 60 1.44 1.96 8.38
N VAL A 61 1.36 1.49 7.15
CA VAL A 61 2.48 1.25 6.24
C VAL A 61 3.04 2.56 5.68
N ASP A 62 2.22 3.61 5.64
CA ASP A 62 2.57 4.95 5.16
C ASP A 62 3.72 5.61 5.95
N LYS A 63 3.96 5.14 7.19
CA LYS A 63 5.11 5.58 8.01
C LYS A 63 6.46 5.07 7.48
N VAL A 64 6.47 4.04 6.64
CA VAL A 64 7.68 3.35 6.17
C VAL A 64 7.91 3.58 4.69
N VAL A 65 6.86 3.41 3.88
CA VAL A 65 6.88 3.58 2.42
C VAL A 65 5.73 4.48 1.98
N PRO A 66 5.91 5.29 0.93
CA PRO A 66 4.84 6.15 0.44
C PRO A 66 3.73 5.30 -0.18
N VAL A 67 2.50 5.44 0.31
CA VAL A 67 1.34 4.70 -0.23
C VAL A 67 0.63 5.54 -1.31
N ASP A 68 0.31 4.90 -2.43
CA ASP A 68 -0.35 5.52 -3.57
C ASP A 68 -1.86 5.35 -3.58
N VAL A 69 -2.33 4.17 -3.18
CA VAL A 69 -3.74 3.79 -3.18
C VAL A 69 -4.03 2.99 -1.91
N TYR A 70 -5.13 3.33 -1.25
CA TYR A 70 -5.63 2.64 -0.06
C TYR A 70 -6.89 1.85 -0.42
N ILE A 71 -6.89 0.55 -0.16
CA ILE A 71 -8.04 -0.32 -0.36
C ILE A 71 -8.65 -0.63 1.01
N PRO A 72 -9.82 -0.06 1.34
CA PRO A 72 -10.47 -0.32 2.63
C PRO A 72 -11.01 -1.76 2.71
N GLY A 73 -10.97 -2.34 3.91
CA GLY A 73 -11.56 -3.65 4.20
C GLY A 73 -10.83 -4.44 5.30
N CYS A 74 -11.50 -5.43 5.90
CA CYS A 74 -10.93 -6.29 6.93
C CYS A 74 -11.62 -7.68 6.97
N PRO A 75 -11.41 -8.56 5.97
CA PRO A 75 -10.61 -8.37 4.75
C PRO A 75 -11.37 -7.61 3.65
N PRO A 76 -10.68 -6.97 2.69
CA PRO A 76 -11.34 -6.33 1.56
C PRO A 76 -12.01 -7.36 0.65
N ARG A 77 -13.16 -6.99 0.08
CA ARG A 77 -13.83 -7.83 -0.91
C ARG A 77 -13.00 -7.93 -2.19
N PRO A 78 -13.05 -9.05 -2.94
CA PRO A 78 -12.32 -9.18 -4.20
C PRO A 78 -12.59 -8.04 -5.18
N GLU A 79 -13.84 -7.57 -5.26
CA GLU A 79 -14.26 -6.47 -6.13
C GLU A 79 -13.60 -5.15 -5.71
N SER A 80 -13.43 -4.92 -4.40
CA SER A 80 -12.73 -3.74 -3.88
C SER A 80 -11.25 -3.76 -4.25
N LEU A 81 -10.64 -4.94 -4.31
CA LEU A 81 -9.26 -5.08 -4.76
C LEU A 81 -9.11 -4.78 -6.25
N VAL A 82 -10.01 -5.31 -7.08
CA VAL A 82 -10.06 -5.01 -8.52
C VAL A 82 -10.26 -3.50 -8.74
N TYR A 83 -11.18 -2.89 -7.99
CA TYR A 83 -11.41 -1.45 -8.05
C TYR A 83 -10.16 -0.63 -7.66
N GLY A 84 -9.44 -1.04 -6.62
CA GLY A 84 -8.17 -0.40 -6.23
C GLY A 84 -7.10 -0.46 -7.32
N LEU A 85 -7.01 -1.59 -8.04
CA LEU A 85 -6.10 -1.74 -9.19
C LEU A 85 -6.52 -0.86 -10.37
N LEU A 86 -7.82 -0.76 -10.66
CA LEU A 86 -8.33 0.16 -11.68
C LEU A 86 -8.02 1.61 -11.32
N GLN A 87 -8.20 2.00 -10.06
CA GLN A 87 -7.83 3.34 -9.59
C GLN A 87 -6.33 3.60 -9.75
N LEU A 88 -5.47 2.62 -9.48
CA LEU A 88 -4.04 2.75 -9.74
C LEU A 88 -3.76 2.93 -11.23
N GLN A 89 -4.40 2.15 -12.10
CA GLN A 89 -4.25 2.30 -13.55
C GLN A 89 -4.69 3.69 -14.04
N HIS A 90 -5.81 4.22 -13.51
CA HIS A 90 -6.25 5.58 -13.80
C HIS A 90 -5.24 6.63 -13.35
N LYS A 91 -4.63 6.43 -12.18
CA LYS A 91 -3.58 7.29 -11.60
C LYS A 91 -2.31 7.29 -12.47
N VAL A 92 -1.92 6.15 -13.03
CA VAL A 92 -0.77 6.05 -13.95
C VAL A 92 -1.07 6.75 -15.29
N ASN A 93 -2.28 6.59 -15.82
CA ASN A 93 -2.66 7.20 -17.11
C ASN A 93 -2.90 8.72 -17.04
N HIS A 94 -3.18 9.27 -15.85
CA HIS A 94 -3.49 10.70 -15.66
C HIS A 94 -2.72 11.29 -14.46
N PRO A 95 -1.41 11.56 -14.60
CA PRO A 95 -0.58 12.04 -13.50
C PRO A 95 -1.07 13.39 -12.91
N ASP A 96 -1.79 14.20 -13.68
CA ASP A 96 -2.24 15.54 -13.29
C ASP A 96 -3.40 15.53 -12.27
N LYS A 97 -4.22 14.46 -12.24
CA LYS A 97 -5.43 14.39 -11.40
C LYS A 97 -5.19 13.86 -9.99
N VAL A 98 -3.97 13.40 -9.70
CA VAL A 98 -3.65 12.58 -8.52
C VAL A 98 -3.54 13.39 -7.22
N ARG A 99 -3.20 14.68 -7.31
CA ARG A 99 -3.09 15.56 -6.12
C ARG A 99 -4.44 15.87 -5.47
N LEU A 100 -5.56 15.73 -6.19
CA LEU A 100 -6.88 16.14 -5.71
C LEU A 100 -7.57 15.12 -4.78
N LEU A 101 -7.09 13.87 -4.71
CA LEU A 101 -7.67 12.85 -3.82
C LEU A 101 -7.04 12.84 -2.41
N LYS A 102 -5.96 13.59 -2.17
CA LYS A 102 -5.31 13.70 -0.85
C LYS A 102 -6.00 14.68 0.11
N HIS A 103 -7.11 15.31 -0.29
CA HIS A 103 -7.89 16.23 0.56
C HIS A 103 -9.39 16.14 0.26
N GLY A 104 -9.98 14.99 0.58
CA GLY A 104 -11.41 14.92 0.89
C GLY A 104 -11.55 14.86 2.40
N LYS A 105 -11.69 16.01 3.05
CA LYS A 105 -12.47 16.07 4.28
C LYS A 105 -13.93 15.75 3.95
#